data_AF-A0A915JR80-F1
#
_entry.id   AF-A0A915JR80-F1
#
_cell.length_a   1.000
_cell.length_b   1.000
_cell.length_c   1.000
_cell.angle_alpha   90.00
_cell.angle_beta   90.00
_cell.angle_gamma   90.00
#
_symmetry.space_group_name_H-M   'P 1'
#
loop_
_entity.id
_entity.type
_entity.pdbx_description
1 polymer ?
#
loop_
_entity_poly.entity_id
_entity_poly.type
_entity_poly.pdbx_seq_one_letter_code
_entity_poly.pdbx_strand_id
1 'polypeptide(L)'
;DHTLVELADGTYINASHLHTKDAGRCYILTQGPLPHTAIHFWRMVWEQNVHCIIMLNRLIEGGSRKCCSYFPGQEIGSRVKSAGSIIALQEFRIKLLEEVHKPNYSIRSIELNNLKVKNFSLPKFYQILFLIKLNLSRNIRHYQYITWPDFGVPNKTSEFLEFLFDVRKNNLLNCAVNGP
;
A
#
# COMPACT_ATOMS: atom_id res chain seq x y z
N ASP A 1 24.04 1.06 1.70
CA ASP A 1 23.54 2.40 1.34
C ASP A 1 22.66 2.87 2.49
N HIS A 2 22.80 4.12 2.95
CA HIS A 2 22.29 4.57 4.26
C HIS A 2 20.79 4.92 4.25
N THR A 3 20.16 4.97 3.08
CA THR A 3 18.73 5.25 2.92
C THR A 3 17.91 4.02 2.55
N LEU A 4 18.54 2.87 2.31
CA LEU A 4 17.86 1.65 1.89
C LEU A 4 16.90 1.16 2.97
N VAL A 5 15.71 0.72 2.56
CA VAL A 5 14.81 0.03 3.49
C VAL A 5 15.27 -1.40 3.69
N GLU A 6 15.48 -1.79 4.94
CA GLU A 6 15.88 -3.14 5.32
C GLU A 6 14.67 -3.93 5.84
N LEU A 7 14.48 -5.15 5.32
CA LEU A 7 13.47 -6.08 5.81
C LEU A 7 14.02 -6.93 6.94
N ALA A 8 13.21 -7.23 7.95
CA ALA A 8 13.63 -7.94 9.15
C ALA A 8 14.14 -9.38 8.89
N ASP A 9 13.77 -9.99 7.77
CA ASP A 9 14.24 -11.32 7.36
C ASP A 9 15.49 -11.28 6.47
N GLY A 10 16.09 -10.10 6.28
CA GLY A 10 17.30 -9.90 5.48
C GLY A 10 17.08 -9.93 3.97
N THR A 11 15.83 -10.05 3.50
CA THR A 11 15.53 -10.01 2.06
C THR A 11 15.65 -8.60 1.50
N TYR A 12 16.18 -8.48 0.28
CA TYR A 12 16.30 -7.19 -0.40
C TYR A 12 14.96 -6.69 -0.93
N ILE A 13 14.74 -5.38 -0.81
CA ILE A 13 13.69 -4.64 -1.50
C ILE A 13 14.27 -3.36 -2.11
N ASN A 14 13.85 -3.05 -3.33
CA ASN A 14 14.23 -1.81 -4.01
C ASN A 14 13.38 -0.63 -3.51
N ALA A 15 13.72 -0.15 -2.31
CA ALA A 15 13.04 0.95 -1.66
C ALA A 15 14.02 1.80 -0.83
N SER A 16 13.74 3.10 -0.71
CA SER A 16 14.58 4.03 0.06
C SER A 16 13.73 5.02 0.87
N HIS A 17 14.18 5.32 2.08
CA HIS A 17 13.64 6.37 2.91
C HIS A 17 13.97 7.75 2.32
N LEU A 18 12.98 8.63 2.25
CA LEU A 18 13.13 10.04 1.90
C LEU A 18 12.52 10.90 3.01
N HIS A 19 13.35 11.72 3.65
CA HIS A 19 12.90 12.67 4.66
C HIS A 19 12.95 14.09 4.12
N THR A 20 11.80 14.77 4.14
CA THR A 20 11.64 16.16 3.71
C THR A 20 11.49 17.05 4.93
N LYS A 21 12.62 17.51 5.48
CA LYS A 21 12.67 18.29 6.74
C LYS A 21 11.74 19.50 6.73
N ASP A 22 11.79 20.28 5.66
CA ASP A 22 11.01 21.52 5.52
C ASP A 22 9.50 21.27 5.49
N ALA A 23 9.08 20.10 5.02
CA ALA A 23 7.67 19.72 4.96
C ALA A 23 7.23 18.87 6.16
N GLY A 24 8.16 18.42 7.02
CA GLY A 24 7.89 17.49 8.11
C GLY A 24 7.33 16.13 7.62
N ARG A 25 7.76 15.65 6.44
CA ARG A 25 7.22 14.41 5.84
C ARG A 25 8.30 13.36 5.60
N CYS A 26 7.88 12.12 5.75
CA CYS A 26 8.69 10.92 5.63
C CYS A 26 8.03 10.03 4.59
N TYR A 27 8.79 9.64 3.57
CA TYR A 27 8.34 8.80 2.49
C TYR A 27 9.22 7.56 2.38
N ILE A 28 8.64 6.51 1.79
CA ILE A 28 9.39 5.41 1.21
C ILE A 28 9.16 5.48 -0.29
N LEU A 29 10.22 5.73 -1.04
CA LEU A 29 10.21 5.63 -2.49
C LEU A 29 10.55 4.20 -2.87
N THR A 30 9.72 3.56 -3.69
CA THR A 30 9.90 2.14 -4.06
C THR A 30 9.52 1.91 -5.50
N GLN A 31 10.14 0.91 -6.12
CA GLN A 31 9.69 0.38 -7.39
C GLN A 31 8.26 -0.20 -7.26
N GLY A 32 7.49 -0.15 -8.35
CA GLY A 32 6.25 -0.93 -8.48
C GLY A 32 6.52 -2.43 -8.28
N PRO A 33 5.74 -3.14 -7.43
CA PRO A 33 5.99 -4.55 -7.15
C PRO A 33 6.06 -5.43 -8.41
N LEU A 34 7.00 -6.38 -8.38
CA LEU A 34 7.08 -7.50 -9.32
C LEU A 34 6.31 -8.70 -8.76
N PRO A 35 5.90 -9.69 -9.59
CA PRO A 35 5.17 -10.86 -9.10
C PRO A 35 5.83 -11.57 -7.90
N HIS A 36 7.16 -11.67 -7.90
CA HIS A 36 7.93 -12.30 -6.83
C HIS A 36 8.31 -11.36 -5.68
N THR A 37 8.16 -10.04 -5.83
CA THR A 37 8.47 -9.05 -4.78
C THR A 37 7.22 -8.43 -4.13
N ALA A 38 6.01 -8.80 -4.57
CA ALA A 38 4.76 -8.34 -3.97
C ALA A 38 4.68 -8.66 -2.46
N ILE A 39 5.21 -9.82 -2.04
CA ILE A 39 5.30 -10.18 -0.64
C ILE A 39 6.29 -9.28 0.12
N HIS A 40 7.46 -8.98 -0.45
CA HIS A 40 8.43 -8.07 0.16
C HIS A 40 7.85 -6.67 0.32
N PHE A 41 7.06 -6.21 -0.66
CA PHE A 41 6.36 -4.92 -0.59
C PHE A 41 5.38 -4.87 0.60
N TRP A 42 4.53 -5.89 0.76
CA TRP A 42 3.60 -5.90 1.91
C TRP A 42 4.30 -6.11 3.24
N ARG A 43 5.42 -6.84 3.27
CA ARG A 43 6.28 -6.95 4.44
C ARG A 43 6.87 -5.60 4.81
N MET A 44 7.39 -4.84 3.85
CA MET A 44 7.85 -3.47 4.05
C MET A 44 6.75 -2.58 4.61
N VAL A 45 5.56 -2.60 4.01
CA VAL A 45 4.39 -1.83 4.49
C VAL A 45 4.07 -2.16 5.96
N TRP A 46 4.16 -3.45 6.32
CA TRP A 46 3.95 -3.92 7.68
C TRP A 46 5.07 -3.48 8.65
N GLU A 47 6.32 -3.73 8.32
CA GLU A 47 7.45 -3.47 9.21
C GLU A 47 7.67 -1.97 9.43
N GLN A 48 7.44 -1.17 8.38
CA GLN A 48 7.60 0.29 8.41
C GLN A 48 6.35 1.04 8.91
N ASN A 49 5.33 0.31 9.39
CA ASN A 49 4.08 0.87 9.91
C ASN A 49 3.41 1.87 8.94
N VAL A 50 3.43 1.55 7.65
CA VAL A 50 2.84 2.37 6.60
C VAL A 50 1.31 2.27 6.67
N HIS A 51 0.63 3.41 6.62
CA HIS A 51 -0.84 3.49 6.60
C HIS A 51 -1.39 4.00 5.26
N CYS A 52 -0.51 4.50 4.38
CA CYS A 52 -0.90 5.07 3.11
C CYS A 52 0.07 4.67 2.00
N ILE A 53 -0.49 4.27 0.85
CA ILE A 53 0.26 3.96 -0.37
C ILE A 53 -0.19 4.91 -1.45
N ILE A 54 0.77 5.54 -2.13
CA ILE A 54 0.54 6.39 -3.29
C ILE A 54 1.14 5.70 -4.51
N MET A 55 0.29 5.33 -5.45
CA MET A 55 0.66 4.71 -6.71
C MET A 55 0.42 5.71 -7.84
N LEU A 56 1.46 6.02 -8.60
CA LEU A 56 1.43 7.06 -9.64
C LEU A 56 1.44 6.50 -11.08
N ASN A 57 1.36 5.18 -11.22
CA ASN A 57 1.39 4.48 -12.50
C ASN A 57 0.18 3.56 -12.68
N ARG A 58 -0.07 3.18 -13.94
CA ARG A 58 -0.99 2.08 -14.27
C ARG A 58 -0.25 0.74 -14.16
N LEU A 59 -1.01 -0.36 -14.08
CA LEU A 59 -0.39 -1.69 -14.13
C LEU A 59 0.26 -1.97 -15.50
N ILE A 60 -0.37 -1.47 -16.56
CA ILE A 60 0.04 -1.64 -17.95
C ILE A 60 0.03 -0.27 -18.61
N GLU A 61 1.12 0.07 -19.28
CA GLU A 61 1.35 1.32 -20.02
C GLU A 61 1.99 0.96 -21.35
N GLY A 62 1.47 1.49 -22.45
CA GLY A 62 1.93 1.14 -23.81
C GLY A 62 2.01 -0.38 -24.09
N GLY A 63 1.11 -1.19 -23.52
CA GLY A 63 1.11 -2.66 -23.65
C GLY A 63 2.16 -3.39 -22.80
N SER A 64 3.00 -2.66 -22.06
CA SER A 64 4.03 -3.22 -21.18
C SER A 64 3.58 -3.21 -19.72
N ARG A 65 3.82 -4.31 -19.00
CA ARG A 65 3.52 -4.41 -17.56
C ARG A 65 4.52 -3.57 -16.75
N LYS A 66 4.02 -2.53 -16.07
CA LYS A 66 4.81 -1.63 -15.20
C LYS A 66 4.77 -2.04 -13.74
N CYS A 67 3.70 -2.72 -13.32
CA CYS A 67 3.50 -3.16 -11.95
C CYS A 67 2.68 -4.46 -11.95
N CYS A 68 2.96 -5.36 -11.01
CA CYS A 68 2.05 -6.49 -10.78
C CYS A 68 0.80 -6.01 -10.04
N SER A 69 -0.31 -6.73 -10.17
CA SER A 69 -1.43 -6.55 -9.26
C SER A 69 -0.99 -7.11 -7.91
N TYR A 70 -0.76 -6.22 -6.95
CA TYR A 70 -0.38 -6.56 -5.57
C TYR A 70 -1.49 -6.25 -4.58
N PHE A 71 -2.67 -5.83 -5.06
CA PHE A 71 -3.85 -5.56 -4.25
C PHE A 71 -5.10 -6.18 -4.91
N PRO A 72 -6.11 -6.55 -4.12
CA PRO A 72 -7.34 -7.16 -4.61
C PRO A 72 -8.22 -6.16 -5.39
N GLY A 73 -9.03 -6.64 -6.34
CA GLY A 73 -10.00 -5.82 -7.09
C GLY A 73 -9.59 -5.37 -8.49
N GLN A 74 -8.45 -5.85 -9.02
CA GLN A 74 -8.00 -5.54 -10.38
C GLN A 74 -8.02 -6.79 -11.27
N GLU A 75 -9.22 -7.26 -11.59
CA GLU A 75 -9.42 -8.21 -12.70
C GLU A 75 -9.84 -7.44 -13.94
N ILE A 76 -9.05 -7.57 -15.02
CA ILE A 76 -9.35 -6.97 -16.32
C ILE A 76 -10.72 -7.49 -16.79
N GLY A 77 -11.69 -6.61 -16.95
CA GLY A 77 -13.02 -6.93 -17.51
C GLY A 77 -14.09 -7.39 -16.52
N SER A 78 -13.82 -7.46 -15.21
CA SER A 78 -14.82 -7.90 -14.24
C SER A 78 -15.72 -6.75 -13.78
N ARG A 79 -17.04 -6.88 -13.99
CA ARG A 79 -18.08 -5.98 -13.46
C ARG A 79 -18.48 -6.30 -12.01
N VAL A 80 -17.76 -7.21 -11.34
CA VAL A 80 -18.08 -7.67 -9.99
C VAL A 80 -17.66 -6.61 -8.98
N LYS A 81 -18.47 -6.43 -7.92
CA LYS A 81 -18.10 -5.58 -6.78
C LYS A 81 -16.76 -6.04 -6.21
N SER A 82 -15.74 -5.20 -6.32
CA SER A 82 -14.39 -5.45 -5.81
C SER A 82 -14.35 -5.55 -4.28
N ALA A 83 -15.31 -4.97 -3.57
CA ALA A 83 -15.38 -5.00 -2.10
C ALA A 83 -15.54 -6.44 -1.58
N GLY A 84 -14.68 -6.83 -0.63
CA GLY A 84 -14.60 -8.19 -0.09
C GLY A 84 -13.61 -9.11 -0.80
N SER A 85 -13.06 -8.70 -1.96
CA SER A 85 -12.02 -9.47 -2.65
C SER A 85 -10.75 -9.55 -1.81
N ILE A 86 -10.05 -10.69 -1.93
CA ILE A 86 -8.90 -11.03 -1.09
C ILE A 86 -7.79 -11.59 -1.96
N ILE A 87 -6.55 -11.19 -1.67
CA ILE A 87 -5.36 -11.93 -2.07
C ILE A 87 -4.62 -12.41 -0.82
N ALA A 88 -4.03 -13.59 -0.91
CA ALA A 88 -3.18 -14.15 0.13
C ALA A 88 -1.76 -14.30 -0.42
N LEU A 89 -0.79 -13.75 0.30
CA LEU A 89 0.63 -13.76 -0.05
C LEU A 89 1.42 -14.25 1.16
N GLN A 90 1.74 -15.54 1.19
CA GLN A 90 2.46 -16.18 2.30
C GLN A 90 1.85 -15.80 3.68
N GLU A 91 2.55 -14.98 4.47
CA GLU A 91 2.07 -14.53 5.78
C GLU A 91 1.04 -13.40 5.76
N PHE A 92 0.73 -12.78 4.62
CA PHE A 92 -0.21 -11.66 4.56
C PHE A 92 -1.51 -12.03 3.87
N ARG A 93 -2.62 -11.53 4.43
CA ARG A 93 -3.93 -11.51 3.77
C ARG A 93 -4.35 -10.07 3.57
N ILE A 94 -4.56 -9.70 2.31
CA ILE A 94 -4.92 -8.36 1.89
C ILE A 94 -6.36 -8.41 1.39
N LYS A 95 -7.26 -7.70 2.06
CA LYS A 95 -8.68 -7.66 1.74
C LYS A 95 -9.09 -6.26 1.31
N LEU A 96 -9.80 -6.14 0.20
CA LEU A 96 -10.43 -4.89 -0.20
C LEU A 96 -11.68 -4.67 0.66
N LEU A 97 -11.73 -3.56 1.39
CA LEU A 97 -12.93 -3.17 2.14
C LEU A 97 -13.83 -2.28 1.29
N GLU A 98 -13.24 -1.31 0.61
CA GLU A 98 -13.94 -0.30 -0.16
C GLU A 98 -13.06 0.17 -1.32
N GLU A 99 -13.69 0.50 -2.45
CA GLU A 99 -13.06 1.17 -3.58
C GLU A 99 -13.95 2.32 -4.05
N VAL A 100 -13.37 3.51 -4.18
CA VAL A 100 -14.02 4.72 -4.68
C VAL A 100 -13.29 5.16 -5.94
N HIS A 101 -14.03 5.26 -7.05
CA HIS A 101 -13.50 5.77 -8.31
C HIS A 101 -13.79 7.26 -8.46
N LYS A 102 -12.73 8.03 -8.70
CA LYS A 102 -12.79 9.43 -9.12
C LYS A 102 -12.30 9.55 -10.56
N PRO A 103 -12.52 10.69 -11.25
CA PRO A 103 -12.15 10.82 -12.66
C PRO A 103 -10.68 10.50 -12.96
N ASN A 104 -9.76 10.91 -12.07
CA ASN A 104 -8.32 10.83 -12.32
C ASN A 104 -7.58 9.82 -11.43
N TYR A 105 -8.26 9.26 -10.43
CA TYR A 105 -7.65 8.36 -9.45
C TYR A 105 -8.68 7.48 -8.77
N SER A 106 -8.22 6.38 -8.19
CA SER A 106 -9.01 5.49 -7.34
C SER A 106 -8.48 5.53 -5.92
N ILE A 107 -9.39 5.40 -4.95
CA ILE A 107 -9.06 5.30 -3.52
C ILE A 107 -9.55 3.94 -3.03
N ARG A 108 -8.70 3.21 -2.33
CA ARG A 108 -9.04 1.90 -1.76
C ARG A 108 -8.77 1.90 -0.26
N SER A 109 -9.73 1.35 0.48
CA SER A 109 -9.55 0.99 1.89
C SER A 109 -9.22 -0.50 1.94
N ILE A 110 -8.03 -0.83 2.42
CA ILE A 110 -7.48 -2.18 2.44
C ILE A 110 -7.29 -2.63 3.90
N GLU A 111 -7.68 -3.86 4.19
CA GLU A 111 -7.33 -4.52 5.45
C GLU A 111 -6.14 -5.46 5.20
N LEU A 112 -5.02 -5.16 5.85
CA LEU A 112 -3.80 -5.95 5.83
C LEU A 112 -3.70 -6.77 7.12
N ASN A 113 -3.76 -8.10 7.00
CA ASN A 113 -3.65 -9.01 8.13
C ASN A 113 -2.33 -9.79 8.08
N ASN A 114 -1.62 -9.85 9.21
CA ASN A 114 -0.44 -10.71 9.39
C ASN A 114 -0.84 -12.04 10.03
N LEU A 115 -0.62 -13.14 9.29
CA LEU A 115 -1.03 -14.50 9.61
C LEU A 115 0.06 -15.32 10.31
N LYS A 116 1.29 -14.81 10.47
CA LYS A 116 2.41 -15.56 11.10
C LYS A 116 2.14 -15.92 12.56
N VAL A 117 1.22 -15.23 13.24
CA VAL A 117 0.90 -15.44 14.66
C VAL A 117 -0.10 -16.58 14.90
N LYS A 118 -0.22 -17.54 13.97
CA LYS A 118 -1.14 -18.67 14.11
C LYS A 118 -0.60 -19.85 14.94
N ASN A 119 0.67 -19.83 15.35
CA ASN A 119 1.31 -20.94 16.08
C ASN A 119 1.37 -20.72 17.60
N PHE A 120 0.31 -20.16 18.20
CA PHE A 120 0.18 -20.15 19.66
C PHE A 120 -0.78 -21.24 20.10
N SER A 121 -0.33 -22.14 20.99
CA SER A 121 -1.15 -23.13 21.69
C SER A 121 -2.05 -22.48 22.75
N LEU A 122 -2.79 -21.43 22.36
CA LEU A 122 -3.72 -20.73 23.25
C LEU A 122 -5.15 -21.23 23.01
N PRO A 123 -5.99 -21.34 24.05
CA PRO A 123 -7.42 -21.58 23.89
C PRO A 123 -8.09 -20.49 23.05
N LYS A 124 -9.10 -20.86 22.24
CA LYS A 124 -9.76 -19.99 21.24
C LYS A 124 -10.26 -18.64 21.79
N PHE A 125 -10.68 -18.60 23.06
CA PHE A 125 -11.07 -17.37 23.77
C PHE A 125 -9.91 -16.36 23.88
N TYR A 126 -8.73 -16.83 24.30
CA TYR A 126 -7.54 -15.99 24.43
C TYR A 126 -6.91 -15.61 23.09
N GLN A 127 -7.12 -16.42 22.04
CA GLN A 127 -6.64 -16.09 20.70
C GLN A 127 -7.24 -14.78 20.20
N ILE A 128 -8.54 -14.55 20.34
CA ILE A 128 -9.18 -13.29 19.90
C ILE A 128 -8.59 -12.08 20.63
N LEU A 129 -8.48 -12.15 21.96
CA LEU A 129 -7.90 -11.06 22.76
C LEU A 129 -6.43 -10.81 22.40
N PHE A 130 -5.66 -11.88 22.15
CA PHE A 130 -4.26 -11.82 21.78
C PHE A 130 -4.03 -11.25 20.39
N LEU A 131 -4.85 -11.65 19.40
CA LEU A 131 -4.83 -11.09 18.05
C LEU A 131 -5.13 -9.58 18.05
N ILE A 132 -6.09 -9.15 18.89
CA ILE A 132 -6.42 -7.73 19.10
C ILE A 132 -5.24 -6.99 19.74
N LYS A 133 -4.60 -7.57 20.77
CA LYS A 133 -3.43 -6.96 21.43
C LYS A 133 -2.21 -6.82 20.50
N LEU A 134 -2.02 -7.76 19.59
CA LEU A 134 -0.87 -7.80 18.69
C LEU A 134 -1.00 -6.89 17.47
N ASN A 135 -2.13 -6.17 17.31
CA ASN A 135 -2.38 -5.29 16.17
C ASN A 135 -2.10 -5.97 14.82
N LEU A 136 -2.60 -7.21 14.66
CA LEU A 136 -2.33 -8.07 13.51
C LEU A 136 -3.18 -7.76 12.29
N SER A 137 -4.06 -6.78 12.40
CA SER A 137 -4.82 -6.21 11.28
C SER A 137 -4.58 -4.71 11.25
N ARG A 138 -4.33 -4.17 10.06
CA ARG A 138 -4.13 -2.73 9.85
C ARG A 138 -4.98 -2.25 8.69
N ASN A 139 -5.51 -1.05 8.81
CA ASN A 139 -6.18 -0.37 7.70
C ASN A 139 -5.16 0.43 6.90
N ILE A 140 -5.12 0.18 5.59
CA ILE A 140 -4.22 0.84 4.64
C ILE A 140 -5.07 1.60 3.63
N ARG A 141 -4.77 2.88 3.43
CA ARG A 141 -5.37 3.69 2.37
C ARG A 141 -4.47 3.69 1.15
N HIS A 142 -4.97 3.16 0.05
CA HIS A 142 -4.25 3.09 -1.23
C HIS A 142 -4.86 4.09 -2.21
N TYR A 143 -4.03 4.98 -2.72
CA TYR A 143 -4.37 5.98 -3.71
C TYR A 143 -3.67 5.62 -5.00
N GLN A 144 -4.42 5.51 -6.11
CA GLN A 144 -3.85 5.25 -7.42
C GLN A 144 -4.25 6.34 -8.41
N TYR A 145 -3.29 7.16 -8.82
CA TYR A 145 -3.48 8.11 -9.91
C TYR A 145 -3.37 7.36 -11.26
N ILE A 146 -4.40 7.47 -12.10
CA ILE A 146 -4.55 6.61 -13.30
C ILE A 146 -4.47 7.37 -14.63
N THR A 147 -4.45 8.70 -14.60
CA THR A 147 -4.44 9.55 -15.80
C THR A 147 -3.08 10.19 -16.09
N TRP A 148 -2.01 9.78 -15.39
CA TRP A 148 -0.66 10.24 -15.75
C TRP A 148 -0.27 9.65 -17.12
N PRO A 149 0.13 10.47 -18.10
CA PRO A 149 0.46 9.99 -19.44
C PRO A 149 1.84 9.32 -19.48
N ASP A 150 2.01 8.32 -20.34
CA ASP A 150 3.28 7.60 -20.50
C ASP A 150 4.43 8.53 -20.96
N PHE A 151 4.09 9.61 -21.68
CA PHE A 151 5.03 10.66 -22.08
C PHE A 151 4.51 12.02 -21.64
N GLY A 152 5.37 12.82 -21.03
CA GLY A 152 5.07 14.19 -20.60
C GLY A 152 4.41 14.27 -19.22
N VAL A 153 3.51 15.24 -19.07
CA VAL A 153 2.83 15.58 -17.80
C VAL A 153 1.33 15.73 -18.04
N PRO A 154 0.48 15.64 -16.99
CA PRO A 154 -0.94 15.91 -17.12
C PRO A 154 -1.21 17.28 -17.76
N ASN A 155 -2.22 17.34 -18.64
CA ASN A 155 -2.58 18.57 -19.38
C ASN A 155 -3.08 19.70 -18.47
N LYS A 156 -3.65 19.34 -17.30
CA LYS A 156 -4.17 20.28 -16.31
C LYS A 156 -3.61 19.97 -14.94
N THR A 157 -2.97 20.95 -14.32
CA THR A 157 -2.42 20.81 -12.96
C THR A 157 -3.50 20.59 -11.92
N SER A 158 -4.72 21.12 -12.15
CA SER A 158 -5.87 20.96 -11.24
C SER A 158 -6.21 19.49 -10.96
N GLU A 159 -6.08 18.63 -11.96
CA GLU A 159 -6.40 17.19 -11.84
C GLU A 159 -5.50 16.48 -10.82
N PHE A 160 -4.21 16.82 -10.83
CA PHE A 160 -3.25 16.29 -9.86
C PHE A 160 -3.36 16.99 -8.49
N LEU A 161 -3.71 18.27 -8.46
CA LEU A 161 -3.90 19.00 -7.21
C LEU A 161 -5.10 18.47 -6.42
N GLU A 162 -6.21 18.13 -7.08
CA GLU A 162 -7.36 17.48 -6.43
C GLU A 162 -6.97 16.16 -5.76
N PHE A 163 -6.18 15.34 -6.44
CA PHE A 163 -5.61 14.12 -5.89
C PHE A 163 -4.75 14.41 -4.64
N LEU A 164 -3.84 15.39 -4.75
CA LEU A 164 -2.94 15.74 -3.65
C LEU A 164 -3.69 16.30 -2.43
N PHE A 165 -4.75 17.08 -2.65
CA PHE A 165 -5.59 17.59 -1.57
C PHE A 165 -6.32 16.48 -0.84
N ASP A 166 -6.85 15.50 -1.56
CA ASP A 166 -7.49 14.33 -0.97
C ASP A 166 -6.51 13.51 -0.12
N VAL A 167 -5.30 13.26 -0.62
CA VAL A 167 -4.25 12.55 0.14
C VAL A 167 -3.91 13.33 1.43
N ARG A 168 -3.76 14.66 1.34
CA ARG A 168 -3.42 15.53 2.49
C ARG A 168 -4.53 15.59 3.54
N LYS A 169 -5.79 15.67 3.12
CA LYS A 169 -6.95 15.79 4.03
C LYS A 169 -7.07 14.65 5.04
N ASN A 170 -6.52 13.48 4.71
CA ASN A 170 -6.56 12.31 5.58
C ASN A 170 -5.44 12.30 6.65
N ASN A 171 -4.57 13.33 6.73
CA ASN A 171 -3.43 13.41 7.66
C ASN A 171 -2.44 12.23 7.56
N LEU A 172 -2.46 11.50 6.45
CA LEU A 172 -1.66 10.28 6.25
C LEU A 172 -0.22 10.56 5.79
N LEU A 173 0.15 11.83 5.61
CA LEU A 173 1.46 12.24 5.09
C LEU A 173 2.42 12.78 6.16
N ASN A 174 1.95 12.96 7.39
CA ASN A 174 2.79 13.47 8.46
C ASN A 174 3.72 12.34 8.95
N CYS A 175 4.98 12.66 9.25
CA CYS A 175 5.82 11.71 9.97
C CYS A 175 5.11 11.33 11.29
N ALA A 176 5.19 10.07 11.70
CA ALA A 176 4.84 9.72 13.07
C ALA A 176 5.69 10.59 13.99
N VAL A 177 5.04 11.35 14.87
CA VAL A 177 5.72 12.27 15.80
C VAL A 177 6.66 11.51 16.75
N ASN A 178 6.56 10.18 16.81
CA ASN A 178 7.42 9.34 17.63
C ASN A 178 7.81 8.04 16.92
N GLY A 179 9.11 7.88 16.67
CA GLY A 179 9.83 6.61 16.78
C GLY A 179 10.88 6.36 15.70
N PRO A 180 12.05 5.79 16.06
CA PRO A 180 12.89 6.02 17.24
C PRO A 180 13.69 7.32 17.17
#